data_AF-A0A5S3RJV2-F1
#
_entry.id   AF-A0A5S3RJV2-F1
#
_cell.length_a   1.000
_cell.length_b   1.000
_cell.length_c   1.000
_cell.angle_alpha   90.00
_cell.angle_beta   90.00
_cell.angle_gamma   90.00
#
_symmetry.space_group_name_H-M   'P 1'
#
loop_
_entity.id
_entity.type
_entity.pdbx_description
1 polymer ?
#
loop_
_entity_poly.entity_id
_entity_poly.type
_entity_poly.pdbx_seq_one_letter_code
_entity_poly.pdbx_strand_id
1 'polypeptide(L)'
;MLTLLVVDVTWQVLTRFVLPQPSSFTEEVARFLLIWISLLGGAYAYREHSHLGFDLIVRNLSVAKAKIVFQLCCLLVAIFAITVLIIGGLNLVLLTWTLGQHSAVLNVPMAAVYLVLPLSGLLFLLYSIYFFFNAPNHSIEQEDII
;
A
#
# COMPACT_ATOMS: atom_id res chain seq x y z
N MET A 1 24.58 -6.55 10.95
CA MET A 1 23.10 -6.53 10.86
C MET A 1 22.64 -6.47 9.41
N LEU A 2 22.98 -5.43 8.65
CA LEU A 2 22.56 -5.30 7.24
C LEU A 2 23.13 -6.40 6.33
N THR A 3 24.37 -6.83 6.56
CA THR A 3 24.99 -7.94 5.83
C THR A 3 24.29 -9.29 6.07
N LEU A 4 23.75 -9.49 7.28
CA LEU A 4 23.00 -10.72 7.60
C LEU A 4 21.63 -10.72 6.90
N LEU A 5 20.96 -9.58 6.85
CA LEU A 5 19.71 -9.42 6.09
C LEU A 5 19.92 -9.63 4.59
N VAL A 6 21.00 -9.09 4.03
CA VAL A 6 21.32 -9.26 2.60
C VAL A 6 21.62 -10.72 2.26
N VAL A 7 22.37 -11.42 3.10
CA VAL A 7 22.67 -12.84 2.88
C VAL A 7 21.41 -13.70 3.04
N ASP A 8 20.57 -13.42 4.04
CA ASP A 8 19.32 -14.14 4.27
C ASP A 8 18.34 -13.99 3.09
N VAL A 9 18.09 -12.75 2.65
CA VAL A 9 17.21 -12.46 1.51
C VAL A 9 17.75 -13.05 0.21
N THR A 10 19.07 -12.97 -0.02
CA THR A 10 19.70 -13.54 -1.22
C THR A 10 19.61 -15.07 -1.23
N TRP A 11 19.82 -15.71 -0.06
CA TRP A 11 19.72 -17.17 0.08
C TRP A 11 18.29 -17.67 -0.13
N GLN A 12 17.30 -16.92 0.35
CA GLN A 12 15.86 -17.20 0.19
C GLN A 12 15.41 -17.10 -1.28
N VAL A 13 15.96 -16.13 -2.02
CA VAL A 13 15.73 -16.01 -3.46
C VAL A 13 16.42 -17.14 -4.23
N LEU A 14 17.69 -17.45 -3.92
CA LEU A 14 18.45 -18.51 -4.62
C LEU A 14 17.82 -19.89 -4.45
N THR A 15 17.37 -20.23 -3.23
CA THR A 15 16.70 -21.51 -2.95
C THR A 15 15.37 -21.66 -3.70
N ARG A 16 14.64 -20.56 -3.93
CA ARG A 16 13.41 -20.55 -4.73
C ARG A 16 13.64 -20.84 -6.22
N PHE A 17 14.82 -20.56 -6.75
CA PHE A 17 15.17 -20.76 -8.16
C PHE A 17 15.96 -22.06 -8.43
N VAL A 18 16.61 -22.65 -7.42
CA VAL A 18 17.48 -23.84 -7.58
C VAL A 18 16.80 -25.16 -7.16
N LEU A 19 15.77 -25.14 -6.30
CA LEU A 19 15.07 -26.36 -5.85
C LEU A 19 13.90 -26.74 -6.79
N PRO A 20 13.86 -27.96 -7.37
CA PRO A 20 12.90 -28.36 -8.42
C PRO A 20 11.48 -28.68 -7.95
N GLN A 21 11.17 -28.51 -6.66
CA GLN A 21 9.85 -28.79 -6.08
C GLN A 21 9.46 -27.64 -5.15
N PRO A 22 9.11 -26.44 -5.66
CA PRO A 22 8.33 -25.53 -4.86
C PRO A 22 6.99 -26.23 -4.63
N SER A 23 6.65 -26.53 -3.37
CA SER A 23 5.30 -26.95 -3.05
C SER A 23 4.36 -25.88 -3.62
N SER A 24 3.62 -26.20 -4.68
CA SER A 24 2.78 -25.22 -5.40
C SER A 24 1.78 -24.54 -4.45
N PHE A 25 1.48 -25.23 -3.34
CA PHE A 25 0.75 -24.72 -2.19
C PHE A 25 1.47 -23.55 -1.50
N THR A 26 2.73 -23.73 -1.12
CA THR A 26 3.54 -22.70 -0.44
C THR A 26 3.77 -21.49 -1.33
N GLU A 27 3.91 -21.69 -2.65
CA GLU A 27 4.04 -20.58 -3.59
C GLU A 27 2.76 -19.74 -3.68
N GLU A 28 1.59 -20.39 -3.76
CA GLU A 28 0.29 -19.72 -3.85
C GLU A 28 -0.02 -18.97 -2.54
N VAL A 29 0.25 -19.57 -1.38
CA VAL A 29 0.11 -18.91 -0.06
C VAL A 29 1.05 -17.71 0.06
N ALA A 30 2.33 -17.86 -0.32
CA ALA A 30 3.28 -16.75 -0.26
C ALA A 30 2.85 -15.58 -1.15
N ARG A 31 2.27 -15.88 -2.33
CA ARG A 31 1.72 -14.86 -3.23
C ARG A 31 0.55 -14.11 -2.60
N PHE A 32 -0.37 -14.82 -1.95
CA PHE A 32 -1.51 -14.19 -1.27
C PHE A 32 -1.06 -13.32 -0.09
N LEU A 33 -0.13 -13.82 0.73
CA LEU A 33 0.44 -13.04 1.84
C LEU A 33 1.17 -11.79 1.33
N LEU A 34 1.91 -11.90 0.22
CA LEU A 34 2.60 -10.76 -0.39
C LEU A 34 1.60 -9.69 -0.85
N ILE A 35 0.48 -10.08 -1.46
CA ILE A 35 -0.59 -9.13 -1.86
C ILE A 35 -1.13 -8.40 -0.63
N TRP A 36 -1.42 -9.14 0.44
CA TRP A 36 -1.93 -8.58 1.69
C TRP A 36 -0.97 -7.60 2.34
N ILE A 37 0.30 -8.00 2.50
CA ILE A 37 1.33 -7.16 3.12
C ILE A 37 1.64 -5.95 2.25
N SER A 38 1.65 -6.09 0.93
CA SER A 38 1.94 -4.96 0.02
C SER A 38 0.85 -3.90 0.09
N LEU A 39 -0.43 -4.30 0.10
CA LEU A 39 -1.56 -3.36 0.14
C LEU A 39 -1.72 -2.71 1.52
N LEU A 40 -1.67 -3.51 2.59
CA LEU A 40 -1.78 -2.99 3.97
C LEU A 40 -0.53 -2.21 4.38
N GLY A 41 0.65 -2.72 4.02
CA GLY A 41 1.93 -2.03 4.22
C GLY A 41 2.02 -0.74 3.43
N GLY A 42 1.47 -0.70 2.20
CA GLY A 42 1.33 0.53 1.43
C GLY A 42 0.45 1.57 2.13
N ALA A 43 -0.69 1.16 2.70
CA ALA A 43 -1.54 2.05 3.48
C ALA A 43 -0.81 2.59 4.74
N TYR A 44 -0.04 1.74 5.41
CA TYR A 44 0.78 2.15 6.55
C TYR A 44 1.92 3.10 6.15
N ALA A 45 2.64 2.81 5.07
CA ALA A 45 3.69 3.68 4.54
C ALA A 45 3.14 5.03 4.08
N TYR A 46 1.92 5.04 3.51
CA TYR A 46 1.23 6.28 3.19
C TYR A 46 0.95 7.13 4.45
N ARG A 47 0.64 6.48 5.59
CA ARG A 47 0.50 7.20 6.86
C ARG A 47 1.84 7.77 7.35
N GLU A 48 2.92 7.01 7.28
CA GLU A 48 4.22 7.42 7.83
C GLU A 48 4.94 8.46 6.96
N HIS A 49 4.82 8.35 5.63
CA HIS A 49 5.61 9.12 4.67
C HIS A 49 4.79 10.11 3.82
N SER A 50 3.54 10.39 4.18
CA SER A 50 2.70 11.39 3.47
C SER A 50 3.34 12.77 3.41
N HIS A 51 4.17 13.12 4.40
CA HIS A 51 4.85 14.41 4.49
C HIS A 51 6.16 14.45 3.67
N LEU A 52 6.96 13.38 3.70
CA LEU A 52 8.30 13.33 3.10
C LEU A 52 8.31 13.48 1.56
N GLY A 53 7.41 12.78 0.87
CA GLY A 53 7.34 12.87 -0.60
C GLY A 53 6.81 14.23 -1.07
N PHE A 54 5.95 14.84 -0.25
CA PHE A 54 5.37 16.14 -0.53
C PHE A 54 6.40 17.27 -0.32
N ASP A 55 7.17 17.23 0.77
CA ASP A 55 8.18 18.25 1.09
C ASP A 55 9.20 18.45 -0.04
N LEU A 56 9.55 17.38 -0.77
CA LEU A 56 10.43 17.46 -1.94
C LEU A 56 9.84 18.26 -3.11
N ILE A 57 8.52 18.19 -3.31
CA ILE A 57 7.80 18.84 -4.43
C ILE A 57 7.50 20.31 -4.12
N VAL A 58 7.21 20.64 -2.86
CA VAL A 58 6.81 21.99 -2.44
C VAL A 58 7.91 22.82 -1.81
N ARG A 59 9.15 22.33 -1.72
CA ARG A 59 10.30 23.06 -1.16
C ARG A 59 10.48 24.49 -1.68
N ASN A 60 10.09 24.76 -2.93
CA ASN A 60 10.23 26.07 -3.56
C ASN A 60 8.91 26.88 -3.63
N LEU A 61 7.83 26.38 -3.04
CA LEU A 61 6.50 27.03 -3.08
C LEU A 61 6.26 27.85 -1.81
N SER A 62 5.46 28.91 -1.93
CA SER A 62 4.99 29.65 -0.76
C SER A 62 4.06 28.78 0.09
N VAL A 63 4.06 29.00 1.42
CA VAL A 63 3.32 28.20 2.40
C VAL A 63 1.84 28.00 2.02
N ALA A 64 1.19 29.04 1.48
CA ALA A 64 -0.19 28.97 1.01
C ALA A 64 -0.38 28.04 -0.21
N LYS A 65 0.56 28.09 -1.18
CA LYS A 65 0.51 27.23 -2.36
C LYS A 65 0.84 25.78 -2.00
N ALA A 66 1.80 25.56 -1.10
CA ALA A 66 2.12 24.24 -0.60
C ALA A 66 0.87 23.58 0.03
N LYS A 67 0.19 24.27 0.95
CA LYS A 67 -1.03 23.74 1.59
C LYS A 67 -2.12 23.34 0.58
N ILE A 68 -2.33 24.13 -0.47
CA ILE A 68 -3.31 23.81 -1.52
C ILE A 68 -2.89 22.54 -2.29
N VAL A 69 -1.62 22.42 -2.65
CA VAL A 69 -1.11 21.23 -3.35
C VAL A 69 -1.23 19.98 -2.45
N PHE A 70 -0.94 20.09 -1.15
CA PHE A 70 -1.11 18.98 -0.21
C PHE A 70 -2.56 18.51 -0.14
N GLN A 71 -3.50 19.46 0.00
CA GLN A 71 -4.93 19.17 0.04
C GLN A 71 -5.41 18.54 -1.27
N LEU A 72 -4.90 19.02 -2.42
CA LEU A 72 -5.20 18.44 -3.73
C LEU A 72 -4.68 16.99 -3.83
N CYS A 73 -3.46 16.72 -3.37
CA CYS A 73 -2.89 15.37 -3.33
C CYS A 73 -3.72 14.44 -2.44
N CYS A 74 -4.12 14.89 -1.24
CA CYS A 74 -5.03 14.11 -0.38
C CYS A 74 -6.34 13.83 -1.10
N LEU A 75 -6.95 14.83 -1.74
CA LEU A 75 -8.20 14.67 -2.47
C LEU A 75 -8.07 13.64 -3.62
N LEU A 76 -6.98 13.68 -4.38
CA LEU A 76 -6.70 12.70 -5.43
C LEU A 76 -6.54 11.28 -4.88
N VAL A 77 -5.82 11.11 -3.76
CA VAL A 77 -5.66 9.81 -3.10
C VAL A 77 -7.01 9.30 -2.58
N ALA A 78 -7.85 10.17 -2.00
CA ALA A 78 -9.19 9.81 -1.56
C ALA A 78 -10.08 9.35 -2.74
N ILE A 79 -10.07 10.07 -3.85
CA ILE A 79 -10.80 9.67 -5.06
C ILE A 79 -10.31 8.30 -5.57
N PHE A 80 -8.99 8.12 -5.66
CA PHE A 80 -8.39 6.84 -6.06
C PHE A 80 -8.80 5.69 -5.13
N ALA A 81 -8.75 5.92 -3.81
CA ALA A 81 -9.14 4.93 -2.81
C ALA A 81 -10.62 4.52 -2.96
N ILE A 82 -11.54 5.47 -3.17
CA ILE A 82 -12.97 5.18 -3.37
C ILE A 82 -13.21 4.44 -4.67
N THR A 83 -12.72 5.00 -5.78
CA THR A 83 -13.08 4.52 -7.12
C THR A 83 -12.39 3.21 -7.49
N VAL A 84 -11.08 3.12 -7.22
CA VAL A 84 -10.26 1.99 -7.65
C VAL A 84 -10.23 0.90 -6.57
N LEU A 85 -9.87 1.25 -5.33
CA LEU A 85 -9.66 0.24 -4.29
C LEU A 85 -10.98 -0.26 -3.69
N ILE A 86 -11.89 0.63 -3.34
CA ILE A 86 -13.17 0.24 -2.72
C ILE A 86 -14.15 -0.26 -3.79
N ILE A 87 -14.56 0.58 -4.74
CA ILE A 87 -15.56 0.19 -5.75
C ILE A 87 -15.00 -0.87 -6.70
N GLY A 88 -13.82 -0.64 -7.27
CA GLY A 88 -13.15 -1.62 -8.14
C GLY A 88 -12.83 -2.92 -7.40
N GLY A 89 -12.33 -2.85 -6.17
CA GLY A 89 -12.06 -4.03 -5.34
C GLY A 89 -13.32 -4.81 -4.98
N LEU A 90 -14.40 -4.15 -4.57
CA LEU A 90 -15.68 -4.82 -4.28
C LEU A 90 -16.26 -5.48 -5.53
N ASN A 91 -16.21 -4.81 -6.68
CA ASN A 91 -16.66 -5.39 -7.95
C ASN A 91 -15.85 -6.64 -8.30
N LEU A 92 -14.52 -6.62 -8.07
CA LEU A 92 -13.66 -7.77 -8.31
C LEU A 92 -13.96 -8.93 -7.35
N VAL A 93 -14.22 -8.63 -6.07
CA VAL A 93 -14.64 -9.63 -5.07
C VAL A 93 -15.99 -10.25 -5.47
N LEU A 94 -16.98 -9.45 -5.86
CA LEU A 94 -18.26 -9.95 -6.32
C LEU A 94 -18.12 -10.80 -7.59
N LEU A 95 -17.36 -10.34 -8.59
CA LEU A 95 -17.13 -11.08 -9.83
C LEU A 95 -16.48 -12.44 -9.56
N THR A 96 -15.44 -12.47 -8.73
CA THR A 96 -14.74 -13.72 -8.42
C THR A 96 -15.60 -14.66 -7.58
N TRP A 97 -16.49 -14.13 -6.73
CA TRP A 97 -17.46 -14.92 -6.00
C TRP A 97 -18.55 -15.51 -6.90
N THR A 98 -19.15 -14.70 -7.78
CA THR A 98 -20.23 -15.15 -8.68
C THR A 98 -19.75 -16.15 -9.73
N LEU A 99 -18.52 -16.00 -10.21
CA LEU A 99 -17.87 -16.92 -11.14
C LEU A 99 -17.36 -18.20 -10.46
N GLY A 100 -17.42 -18.30 -9.12
CA GLY A 100 -16.87 -19.42 -8.37
C GLY A 100 -15.37 -19.61 -8.64
N GLN A 101 -14.60 -18.53 -8.72
CA GLN A 101 -13.17 -18.63 -9.01
C GLN A 101 -12.41 -19.08 -7.75
N HIS A 102 -11.93 -20.32 -7.82
CA HIS A 102 -11.07 -20.93 -6.82
C HIS A 102 -9.61 -20.90 -7.26
N SER A 103 -8.72 -20.85 -6.28
CA SER A 103 -7.28 -20.94 -6.50
C SER A 103 -6.87 -22.30 -7.04
N ALA A 104 -5.82 -22.32 -7.88
CA ALA A 104 -5.49 -23.48 -8.70
C ALA A 104 -4.99 -24.66 -7.87
N VAL A 105 -4.36 -24.38 -6.71
CA VAL A 105 -3.73 -25.39 -5.87
C VAL A 105 -4.45 -25.55 -4.55
N LEU A 106 -4.74 -24.45 -3.85
CA LEU A 106 -5.41 -24.46 -2.54
C LEU A 106 -6.94 -24.57 -2.60
N ASN A 107 -7.55 -24.38 -3.78
CA ASN A 107 -8.99 -24.28 -3.94
C ASN A 107 -9.66 -23.21 -3.04
N VAL A 108 -8.91 -22.18 -2.64
CA VAL A 108 -9.44 -21.09 -1.81
C VAL A 108 -10.20 -20.10 -2.70
N PRO A 109 -11.35 -19.56 -2.26
CA PRO A 109 -12.07 -18.55 -3.03
C PRO A 109 -11.21 -17.30 -3.22
N MET A 110 -10.96 -16.91 -4.47
CA MET A 110 -10.17 -15.71 -4.80
C MET A 110 -10.78 -14.42 -4.24
N ALA A 111 -12.10 -14.44 -4.01
CA ALA A 111 -12.82 -13.38 -3.31
C ALA A 111 -12.18 -13.02 -1.95
N ALA A 112 -11.68 -14.01 -1.19
CA ALA A 112 -11.02 -13.78 0.09
C ALA A 112 -9.67 -13.07 -0.07
N VAL A 113 -8.93 -13.38 -1.14
CA VAL A 113 -7.66 -12.72 -1.45
C VAL A 113 -7.92 -11.29 -1.89
N TYR A 114 -8.90 -11.05 -2.77
CA TYR A 114 -9.19 -9.70 -3.27
C TYR A 114 -9.88 -8.79 -2.25
N LEU A 115 -10.42 -9.34 -1.16
CA LEU A 115 -11.02 -8.55 -0.08
C LEU A 115 -10.03 -7.56 0.56
N VAL A 116 -8.72 -7.80 0.45
CA VAL A 116 -7.72 -6.84 0.94
C VAL A 116 -7.71 -5.52 0.13
N LEU A 117 -8.22 -5.51 -1.11
CA LEU A 117 -8.35 -4.29 -1.91
C LEU A 117 -9.32 -3.27 -1.26
N PRO A 118 -10.60 -3.58 -1.01
CA PRO A 118 -11.49 -2.63 -0.34
C PRO A 118 -11.06 -2.35 1.11
N LEU A 119 -10.46 -3.32 1.79
CA LEU A 119 -9.96 -3.13 3.16
C LEU A 119 -8.80 -2.10 3.21
N SER A 120 -7.82 -2.24 2.33
CA SER A 120 -6.72 -1.28 2.21
C SER A 120 -7.22 0.07 1.68
N GLY A 121 -8.15 0.08 0.73
CA GLY A 121 -8.82 1.29 0.26
C GLY A 121 -9.49 2.09 1.38
N LEU A 122 -10.15 1.41 2.32
CA LEU A 122 -10.73 2.06 3.50
C LEU A 122 -9.66 2.71 4.38
N LEU A 123 -8.52 2.04 4.60
CA LEU A 123 -7.40 2.60 5.36
C LEU A 123 -6.81 3.83 4.67
N PHE A 124 -6.55 3.77 3.35
CA PHE A 124 -6.09 4.91 2.56
C PHE A 124 -7.05 6.10 2.66
N LEU A 125 -8.36 5.83 2.57
CA LEU A 125 -9.39 6.86 2.71
C LEU A 125 -9.38 7.50 4.10
N LEU A 126 -9.33 6.70 5.16
CA LEU A 126 -9.26 7.19 6.53
C LEU A 126 -8.03 8.08 6.76
N TYR A 127 -6.85 7.63 6.31
CA TYR A 127 -5.62 8.42 6.42
C TYR A 127 -5.67 9.68 5.57
N SER A 128 -6.19 9.61 4.36
CA SER A 128 -6.34 10.77 3.50
C SER A 128 -7.27 11.82 4.09
N ILE A 129 -8.36 11.41 4.73
CA ILE A 129 -9.28 12.32 5.44
C ILE A 129 -8.59 12.93 6.66
N TYR A 130 -7.88 12.10 7.44
CA TYR A 130 -7.11 12.56 8.59
C TYR A 130 -6.08 13.63 8.18
N PHE A 131 -5.30 13.38 7.12
CA PHE A 131 -4.33 14.35 6.61
C PHE A 131 -4.97 15.61 6.04
N PHE A 132 -6.14 15.50 5.42
CA PHE A 132 -6.85 16.67 4.92
C PHE A 132 -7.24 17.65 6.04
N PHE A 133 -7.70 17.13 7.18
CA PHE A 133 -8.04 17.94 8.36
C PHE A 133 -6.81 18.37 9.16
N ASN A 134 -5.84 17.48 9.33
CA ASN A 134 -4.58 17.73 10.03
C ASN A 134 -3.48 18.22 9.08
N ALA A 135 -3.86 18.93 8.01
CA ALA A 135 -2.90 19.45 7.05
C ALA A 135 -1.86 20.28 7.82
N PRO A 136 -0.57 19.88 7.83
CA PRO A 136 0.42 20.56 8.64
C PRO A 136 0.45 22.02 8.17
N ASN A 137 0.08 22.93 9.07
CA ASN A 137 0.64 24.26 8.99
C ASN A 137 2.12 24.00 9.27
N HIS A 138 2.90 23.96 8.19
CA HIS A 138 4.35 23.81 8.11
C HIS A 138 4.98 23.87 9.49
N SER A 139 5.60 22.77 9.93
CA SER A 139 6.47 22.75 11.11
C SER A 139 7.14 24.11 11.26
N ILE A 140 6.67 24.82 12.27
CA ILE A 140 7.29 25.98 12.86
C ILE A 140 8.66 25.49 13.32
N GLU A 141 9.69 26.33 13.14
CA GLU A 141 11.09 26.09 13.54
C GLU A 141 11.86 25.17 12.58
N GLN A 142 12.84 25.71 11.85
CA GLN A 142 14.18 25.75 12.42
C GLN A 142 14.55 24.37 12.94
N GLU A 143 14.94 23.47 12.03
CA GLU A 143 16.18 22.75 12.31
C GLU A 143 17.28 23.81 12.14
N ASP A 144 17.51 24.56 13.23
CA ASP A 144 18.80 25.05 13.68
C ASP A 144 19.83 25.28 12.56
N ILE A 145 20.21 26.51 12.21
CA ILE A 145 21.28 27.20 12.96
C ILE A 145 22.15 26.17 13.71
N ILE A 146 22.97 25.39 13.00
CA ILE A 146 24.36 24.97 13.30
C ILE A 146 24.88 24.10 12.15
#